data_AF-A0A955CMQ9-F1
#
_entry.id   AF-A0A955CMQ9-F1
#
_cell.length_a   1.000
_cell.length_b   1.000
_cell.length_c   1.000
_cell.angle_alpha   90.00
_cell.angle_beta   90.00
_cell.angle_gamma   90.00
#
_symmetry.space_group_name_H-M   'P 1'
#
loop_
_entity.id
_entity.type
_entity.pdbx_description
1 polymer ?
#
loop_
_entity_poly.entity_id
_entity_poly.type
_entity_poly.pdbx_seq_one_letter_code
_entity_poly.pdbx_strand_id
1 'polypeptide(L)'
;RAALGWLQKNYDLESNPGMGTAGLYYYYHTFAKALDAVGKDVFIDADGSEHYWRHELIAELESRQNDQGAWVNENTRWLEGDPNLVTSYALLALSYCR
;
A
#
# COMPACT_ATOMS: atom_id res chain seq x y z
N ARG A 1 6.18 -14.98 12.42
CA ARG A 1 7.54 -14.55 11.97
C ARG A 1 7.69 -14.58 10.45
N ALA A 2 7.16 -15.57 9.72
CA ALA A 2 7.27 -15.64 8.25
C ALA A 2 6.68 -14.42 7.51
N ALA A 3 5.52 -13.91 7.94
CA ALA A 3 4.88 -12.74 7.31
C ALA A 3 5.76 -11.46 7.37
N LEU A 4 6.38 -11.20 8.52
CA LEU A 4 7.34 -10.11 8.68
C LEU A 4 8.54 -10.28 7.76
N GLY A 5 9.14 -11.49 7.72
CA GLY A 5 10.28 -11.76 6.85
C GLY A 5 9.93 -11.66 5.36
N TRP A 6 8.68 -11.94 4.97
CA TRP A 6 8.21 -11.70 3.61
C TRP A 6 8.09 -10.20 3.33
N LEU A 7 7.47 -9.41 4.22
CA LEU A 7 7.36 -7.96 4.07
C LEU A 7 8.73 -7.29 3.99
N GLN A 8 9.72 -7.71 4.80
CA GLN A 8 11.07 -7.15 4.75
C GLN A 8 11.72 -7.33 3.39
N LYS A 9 11.47 -8.47 2.72
CA LYS A 9 12.04 -8.79 1.41
C LYS A 9 11.28 -8.18 0.23
N ASN A 10 10.06 -7.69 0.47
CA ASN A 10 9.12 -7.29 -0.57
C ASN A 10 8.47 -5.95 -0.20
N TYR A 11 9.20 -5.08 0.49
CA TYR A 11 8.75 -3.73 0.76
C TYR A 11 8.78 -2.96 -0.57
N ASP A 12 7.61 -2.59 -1.07
CA ASP A 12 7.45 -1.87 -2.32
C ASP A 12 6.13 -1.10 -2.24
N LEU A 13 6.09 0.12 -2.79
CA LEU A 13 4.87 0.92 -2.92
C LEU A 13 4.58 1.26 -4.38
N GLU A 14 5.52 1.04 -5.29
CA GLU A 14 5.33 1.26 -6.73
C GLU A 14 4.63 0.06 -7.39
N SER A 15 4.77 -1.13 -6.80
CA SER A 15 4.16 -2.37 -7.30
C SER A 15 3.64 -3.29 -6.19
N ASN A 16 2.72 -4.18 -6.55
CA ASN A 16 2.33 -5.33 -5.74
C ASN A 16 3.33 -6.48 -6.00
N PRO A 17 4.14 -6.90 -5.00
CA PRO A 17 5.21 -7.87 -5.20
C PRO A 17 4.74 -9.16 -5.87
N GLY A 18 5.34 -9.48 -7.03
CA GLY A 18 5.00 -10.65 -7.85
C GLY A 18 3.75 -10.48 -8.74
N MET A 19 3.07 -9.34 -8.68
CA MET A 19 1.84 -9.04 -9.43
C MET A 19 1.91 -7.74 -10.24
N GLY A 20 2.96 -6.93 -10.08
CA GLY A 20 3.10 -5.64 -10.76
C GLY A 20 2.00 -4.69 -10.32
N THR A 21 1.29 -4.06 -11.26
CA THR A 21 0.19 -3.15 -10.92
C THR A 21 -1.14 -3.85 -10.62
N ALA A 22 -1.25 -5.17 -10.79
CA ALA A 22 -2.51 -5.85 -10.50
C ALA A 22 -2.78 -5.89 -8.99
N GLY A 23 -3.96 -5.42 -8.56
CA GLY A 23 -4.35 -5.45 -7.14
C GLY A 23 -3.58 -4.50 -6.24
N LEU A 24 -3.01 -3.44 -6.83
CA LEU A 24 -2.11 -2.54 -6.14
C LEU A 24 -2.80 -1.81 -4.97
N TYR A 25 -4.06 -1.45 -5.12
CA TYR A 25 -4.78 -0.74 -4.07
C TYR A 25 -5.25 -1.66 -2.95
N TYR A 26 -5.67 -2.87 -3.29
CA TYR A 26 -5.89 -3.89 -2.27
C TYR A 26 -4.59 -4.25 -1.54
N TYR A 27 -3.46 -4.28 -2.25
CA TYR A 27 -2.14 -4.42 -1.65
C TYR A 27 -1.85 -3.28 -0.66
N TYR A 28 -2.03 -2.01 -1.02
CA TYR A 28 -1.86 -0.89 -0.09
C TYR A 28 -2.70 -1.04 1.19
N HIS A 29 -3.97 -1.43 1.07
CA HIS A 29 -4.83 -1.67 2.23
C HIS A 29 -4.24 -2.74 3.16
N THR A 30 -3.86 -3.88 2.59
CA THR A 30 -3.34 -5.01 3.39
C THR A 30 -1.92 -4.76 3.92
N PHE A 31 -1.09 -4.06 3.18
CA PHE A 31 0.23 -3.58 3.59
C PHE A 31 0.11 -2.68 4.82
N ALA A 32 -0.72 -1.63 4.74
CA ALA A 32 -0.91 -0.67 5.84
C ALA A 32 -1.46 -1.37 7.09
N LYS A 33 -2.49 -2.22 6.91
CA LYS A 33 -3.07 -3.00 7.99
C LYS A 33 -2.06 -3.93 8.66
N ALA A 34 -1.18 -4.55 7.88
CA ALA A 34 -0.17 -5.45 8.40
C ALA A 34 0.90 -4.70 9.18
N LEU A 35 1.42 -3.58 8.66
CA LEU A 35 2.44 -2.78 9.35
C LEU A 35 1.91 -2.08 10.59
N ASP A 36 0.66 -1.62 10.57
CA ASP A 36 0.00 -1.10 11.76
C ASP A 36 -0.12 -2.17 12.87
N ALA A 37 -0.50 -3.40 12.50
CA ALA A 37 -0.54 -4.52 13.43
C ALA A 37 0.84 -4.93 13.99
N VAL A 38 1.93 -4.60 13.28
CA VAL A 38 3.31 -4.78 13.77
C VAL A 38 3.67 -3.72 14.82
N GLY A 39 3.03 -2.55 14.78
CA GLY A 39 3.15 -1.51 15.81
C GLY A 39 4.50 -0.79 15.82
N LYS A 40 5.21 -0.76 14.69
CA LYS A 40 6.47 -0.02 14.54
C LYS A 40 6.29 1.18 13.62
N ASP A 41 6.84 2.31 14.02
CA ASP A 41 6.82 3.53 13.21
C ASP A 41 7.84 3.49 12.08
N VAL A 42 8.98 2.85 12.34
CA VAL A 42 10.03 2.60 11.36
C VAL A 42 10.07 1.12 11.03
N PHE A 43 9.92 0.80 9.74
CA PHE A 43 10.09 -0.55 9.21
C PHE A 43 11.49 -0.70 8.62
N ILE A 44 12.17 -1.81 8.93
CA ILE A 44 13.50 -2.10 8.38
C ILE A 44 13.37 -3.22 7.37
N ASP A 45 13.71 -2.93 6.12
CA ASP A 45 13.68 -3.91 5.03
C ASP A 45 14.80 -4.97 5.15
N ALA A 46 14.92 -5.84 4.15
CA ALA A 46 15.94 -6.89 4.13
C ALA A 46 17.36 -6.37 3.85
N ASP A 47 17.49 -5.18 3.26
CA ASP A 47 18.75 -4.53 2.92
C ASP A 47 19.26 -3.63 4.06
N GLY A 48 18.42 -3.41 5.09
CA GLY A 48 18.71 -2.60 6.26
C GLY A 48 18.25 -1.14 6.12
N SER A 49 17.48 -0.82 5.09
CA SER A 49 16.92 0.52 4.87
C SER A 49 15.81 0.80 5.87
N GLU A 50 15.77 2.04 6.37
CA GLU A 50 14.71 2.51 7.25
C GLU A 50 13.56 3.11 6.44
N HIS A 51 12.34 2.67 6.73
CA HIS A 51 11.12 3.14 6.09
C HIS A 51 10.17 3.77 7.10
N TYR A 52 9.81 5.03 6.86
CA TYR A 52 8.74 5.71 7.59
C TYR A 52 7.42 5.43 6.87
N TRP A 53 7.03 4.16 6.88
CA TRP A 53 6.04 3.59 5.95
C TRP A 53 4.71 4.34 5.89
N ARG A 54 4.25 4.94 6.99
CA ARG A 54 3.03 5.77 7.00
C ARG A 54 3.18 6.99 6.11
N HIS A 55 4.31 7.71 6.22
CA HIS A 55 4.60 8.89 5.41
C HIS A 55 4.80 8.51 3.95
N GLU A 56 5.54 7.43 3.69
CA GLU A 56 5.79 6.94 2.33
C GLU A 56 4.48 6.52 1.64
N LEU A 57 3.60 5.79 2.33
CA LEU A 57 2.31 5.38 1.80
C LEU A 57 1.36 6.57 1.58
N ILE A 58 1.35 7.56 2.48
CA ILE A 58 0.58 8.79 2.28
C ILE A 58 1.03 9.50 1.01
N ALA A 59 2.34 9.70 0.82
CA ALA A 59 2.89 10.37 -0.34
C ALA A 59 2.59 9.61 -1.64
N GLU A 60 2.70 8.28 -1.61
CA GLU A 60 2.36 7.43 -2.75
C GLU A 60 0.88 7.57 -3.15
N LEU A 61 -0.04 7.45 -2.19
CA LEU A 61 -1.47 7.59 -2.45
C LEU A 61 -1.83 9.01 -2.89
N GLU A 62 -1.27 10.04 -2.26
CA GLU A 62 -1.48 11.44 -2.67
C GLU A 62 -1.08 11.65 -4.13
N SER A 63 0.08 11.14 -4.55
CA SER A 63 0.58 11.28 -5.93
C SER A 63 -0.33 10.63 -6.99
N ARG A 64 -1.13 9.64 -6.59
CA ARG A 64 -2.03 8.87 -7.47
C ARG A 64 -3.48 9.35 -7.42
N GLN A 65 -3.81 10.25 -6.50
CA GLN A 65 -5.17 10.76 -6.38
C GLN A 65 -5.50 11.64 -7.59
N ASN A 66 -6.66 11.42 -8.20
CA ASN A 66 -7.09 12.27 -9.31
C ASN A 66 -7.74 13.58 -8.81
N ASP A 67 -8.02 14.50 -9.75
CA ASP A 67 -8.61 15.81 -9.45
C ASP A 67 -9.99 15.75 -8.75
N GLN A 68 -10.66 14.60 -8.78
CA GLN A 68 -11.95 14.39 -8.10
C GLN A 68 -11.77 13.80 -6.69
N GLY A 69 -10.52 13.60 -6.24
CA GLY A 69 -10.21 13.00 -4.95
C GLY A 69 -10.35 11.48 -4.92
N ALA A 70 -10.51 10.83 -6.07
CA ALA A 70 -10.69 9.38 -6.18
C ALA A 70 -9.41 8.70 -6.68
N TRP A 71 -9.39 7.37 -6.52
CA TRP A 71 -8.36 6.51 -7.08
C TRP A 71 -8.97 5.46 -7.99
N VAL A 72 -8.22 5.08 -9.02
CA VAL A 72 -8.54 4.00 -9.94
C VAL A 72 -7.24 3.39 -10.43
N ASN A 73 -7.25 2.09 -10.73
CA ASN A 73 -6.11 1.43 -11.35
C ASN A 73 -6.36 1.28 -12.86
N GLU A 74 -5.36 1.62 -13.67
CA GLU A 74 -5.39 1.32 -15.10
C GLU A 74 -5.45 -0.20 -15.35
N ASN A 75 -4.80 -0.96 -14.48
CA ASN A 75 -4.90 -2.42 -14.48
C ASN A 75 -6.18 -2.86 -13.78
N THR A 76 -7.20 -3.19 -14.57
CA THR A 76 -8.55 -3.51 -14.09
C THR A 76 -8.69 -4.90 -13.44
N ARG A 77 -7.60 -5.67 -13.37
CA ARG A 77 -7.61 -7.01 -12.74
C ARG A 77 -8.07 -6.89 -11.29
N TRP A 78 -8.92 -7.83 -10.87
CA TRP A 78 -9.56 -7.85 -9.55
C TRP A 78 -10.42 -6.62 -9.25
N LEU A 79 -11.10 -6.12 -10.28
CA LEU A 79 -12.07 -5.03 -10.21
C LEU A 79 -11.46 -3.66 -9.84
N GLU A 80 -10.14 -3.50 -9.91
CA GLU A 80 -9.51 -2.21 -9.62
C GLU A 80 -9.72 -1.14 -10.70
N GLY A 81 -10.52 -1.43 -11.73
CA GLY A 81 -11.07 -0.40 -12.62
C GLY A 81 -12.30 0.32 -12.04
N ASP A 82 -12.87 -0.15 -10.92
CA ASP A 82 -13.99 0.51 -10.25
C ASP A 82 -13.48 1.54 -9.22
N PRO A 83 -13.70 2.85 -9.45
CA PRO A 83 -13.20 3.89 -8.55
C PRO A 83 -13.82 3.83 -7.15
N ASN A 84 -15.03 3.27 -6.98
CA ASN A 84 -15.64 3.15 -5.65
C ASN A 84 -14.88 2.14 -4.80
N LEU A 85 -14.56 0.99 -5.38
CA LEU A 85 -13.81 -0.07 -4.71
C LEU A 85 -12.41 0.41 -4.35
N VAL A 86 -11.72 0.98 -5.34
CA VAL A 86 -10.33 1.42 -5.19
C VAL A 86 -10.20 2.56 -4.19
N THR A 87 -11.08 3.57 -4.28
CA THR A 87 -11.11 4.67 -3.31
C THR A 87 -11.38 4.16 -1.90
N SER A 88 -12.25 3.15 -1.74
CA SER A 88 -12.48 2.53 -0.43
C SER A 88 -11.21 1.88 0.13
N TYR A 89 -10.43 1.18 -0.70
CA TYR A 89 -9.15 0.60 -0.27
C TYR A 89 -8.12 1.67 0.10
N ALA A 90 -7.99 2.74 -0.70
CA ALA A 90 -7.08 3.85 -0.41
C ALA A 90 -7.43 4.52 0.93
N LEU A 91 -8.71 4.83 1.17
CA LEU A 91 -9.16 5.44 2.42
C LEU A 91 -8.93 4.52 3.63
N LEU A 92 -9.17 3.20 3.48
CA LEU A 92 -8.86 2.24 4.53
C LEU A 92 -7.36 2.16 4.80
N ALA A 93 -6.51 2.18 3.77
CA ALA A 93 -5.06 2.22 3.93
C ALA A 93 -4.62 3.48 4.71
N LEU A 94 -5.09 4.66 4.31
CA LEU A 94 -4.82 5.93 4.99
C LEU A 94 -5.30 5.93 6.45
N SER A 95 -6.37 5.21 6.77
CA SER A 95 -6.90 5.14 8.13
C SER A 95 -5.93 4.51 9.16
N TYR A 96 -4.94 3.75 8.68
CA TYR A 96 -3.85 3.15 9.47
C TYR A 96 -2.61 4.07 9.57
N CYS A 97 -2.56 5.17 8.84
CA CYS A 97 -1.43 6.10 8.80
C CYS A 97 -1.55 7.26 9.82
N ARG A 98 -2.14 7.00 10.99
CA ARG A 98 -2.35 8.01 12.04
C ARG A 98 -1.10 8.30 12.86
#